data_AF-M5C0L7-F1
#
_entry.id   AF-M5C0L7-F1
#
_cell.length_a   1.000
_cell.length_b   1.000
_cell.length_c   1.000
_cell.angle_alpha   90.00
_cell.angle_beta   90.00
_cell.angle_gamma   90.00
#
_symmetry.space_group_name_H-M   'P 1'
#
loop_
_entity.id
_entity.type
_entity.pdbx_description
1 polymer ?
#
loop_
_entity_poly.entity_id
_entity_poly.type
_entity_poly.pdbx_seq_one_letter_code
_entity_poly.pdbx_strand_id
1 'polypeptide(L)'
;MRLGAPVFFAAFFLPFAAARSLSVKLLDATYTGYHNSTSGLDVWLGVSWDHNGAYQFDPTPLINLSGNKFVAVVLQYRLGAFGFLSGSDSISQSNGLNAAITDARFALQFVQSNIGKFGGSKDDVTIWGQSSGGGTVLELLAQEGRLQETNGSKYRKLFRAAIMNSPWFPPLGKCSDTYFKARPVPAAPSSTLRQLNYQMNKAQQGHVNYWTACLEDNPSESGYLKIHPVQAMRSGIVAGATGSNSADGSAPSNLSTPALFQNFLRTNWPLTAEQISKVSELYPESAFTDSHARGVSVYQDAVFACGSTWATAAFTERKGSWRYLFGILPAVHAQDNAYEFPIWYNYRSPVSPSVFAAFGGSIANFTVGRNPNSKALNNTWAQSSSGNQIVFNMTSPANISETYITDFYAPLSGTKERCDFWADVRLTGGW
;
A
#
# COMPACT_ATOMS: atom_id res chain seq x y z
N MET A 1 18.99 33.44 38.30
CA MET A 1 18.81 32.24 39.15
C MET A 1 18.98 31.01 38.26
N ARG A 2 20.11 30.32 38.36
CA ARG A 2 20.38 29.03 37.71
C ARG A 2 19.87 27.92 38.63
N LEU A 3 19.04 27.03 38.11
CA LEU A 3 18.70 25.69 38.62
C LEU A 3 18.31 24.90 37.35
N GLY A 4 18.83 23.75 36.95
CA GLY A 4 19.87 22.81 37.37
C GLY A 4 19.77 21.68 36.32
N ALA A 5 20.87 21.28 35.69
CA ALA A 5 20.85 20.35 34.53
C ALA A 5 20.35 18.95 34.91
N PRO A 6 19.68 18.21 33.99
CA PRO A 6 19.62 16.75 34.08
C PRO A 6 20.22 16.03 32.86
N VAL A 7 21.27 15.27 33.17
CA VAL A 7 21.52 13.86 32.82
C VAL A 7 21.42 13.43 31.35
N PHE A 8 22.60 13.22 30.76
CA PHE A 8 22.79 12.38 29.58
C PHE A 8 22.89 10.92 30.04
N PHE A 9 21.91 10.09 29.68
CA PHE A 9 21.97 8.64 29.85
C PHE A 9 22.42 8.01 28.54
N ALA A 10 23.61 7.42 28.54
CA ALA A 10 24.06 6.49 27.52
C ALA A 10 23.74 5.06 27.97
N ALA A 11 23.15 4.25 27.07
CA ALA A 11 23.08 2.80 27.21
C ALA A 11 23.39 2.12 25.86
N PHE A 12 24.63 1.62 25.80
CA PHE A 12 25.24 0.51 25.06
C PHE A 12 24.84 0.11 23.62
N PHE A 13 25.91 0.09 22.82
CA PHE A 13 26.25 -0.69 21.62
C PHE A 13 26.21 -2.23 21.85
N LEU A 14 25.62 -3.05 20.97
CA LEU A 14 26.22 -4.03 20.01
C LEU A 14 25.23 -5.20 19.83
N PRO A 15 25.31 -6.10 18.83
CA PRO A 15 25.63 -5.98 17.41
C PRO A 15 24.41 -6.34 16.51
N PHE A 16 24.37 -5.81 15.29
CA PHE A 16 23.41 -6.19 14.25
C PHE A 16 23.60 -7.67 13.85
N ALA A 17 22.88 -8.58 14.50
CA ALA A 17 22.68 -9.94 14.02
C ALA A 17 21.34 -10.46 14.56
N ALA A 18 20.34 -10.53 13.69
CA ALA A 18 19.16 -11.38 13.83
C ALA A 18 18.36 -11.28 15.15
N ALA A 19 17.49 -10.28 15.28
CA ALA A 19 16.31 -10.40 16.15
C ALA A 19 15.07 -10.00 15.31
N ARG A 20 14.11 -10.89 15.01
CA ARG A 20 13.34 -11.81 15.87
C ARG A 20 12.56 -11.08 16.97
N SER A 21 11.52 -10.31 16.62
CA SER A 21 10.45 -9.98 17.57
C SER A 21 9.18 -10.78 17.29
N LEU A 22 8.61 -11.30 18.39
CA LEU A 22 7.19 -11.58 18.53
C LEU A 22 6.63 -10.29 19.15
N SER A 23 5.87 -9.50 18.39
CA SER A 23 5.30 -8.25 18.89
C SER A 23 3.94 -8.53 19.52
N VAL A 24 3.91 -8.72 20.83
CA VAL A 24 2.73 -8.38 21.64
C VAL A 24 3.09 -7.15 22.45
N LYS A 25 2.97 -6.00 21.79
CA LYS A 25 2.66 -4.69 22.38
C LYS A 25 1.93 -3.90 21.30
N LEU A 26 0.63 -3.73 21.50
CA LEU A 26 -0.12 -2.68 20.82
C LEU A 26 0.58 -1.34 21.09
N LEU A 27 0.67 -0.51 20.04
CA LEU A 27 1.22 0.87 19.99
C LEU A 27 2.76 1.02 20.02
N ASP A 28 3.47 0.43 19.06
CA ASP A 28 4.73 1.02 18.57
C ASP A 28 4.39 1.94 17.38
N ALA A 29 3.76 3.07 17.68
CA ALA A 29 3.64 4.18 16.75
C ALA A 29 4.82 5.12 16.98
N THR A 30 5.71 5.28 16.00
CA THR A 30 6.75 6.30 16.09
C THR A 30 6.14 7.64 15.69
N TYR A 31 6.09 8.56 16.65
CA TYR A 31 5.69 9.92 16.43
C TYR A 31 6.91 10.76 16.05
N THR A 32 6.79 11.52 14.97
CA THR A 32 7.82 12.47 14.57
C THR A 32 7.12 13.76 14.13
N GLY A 33 7.41 14.87 14.79
CA GLY A 33 6.78 16.16 14.51
C GLY A 33 7.49 17.31 15.22
N TYR A 34 7.59 18.46 14.54
CA TYR A 34 8.09 19.71 15.09
C TYR A 34 6.91 20.63 15.44
N HIS A 35 6.93 21.23 16.63
CA HIS A 35 5.78 21.99 17.15
C HIS A 35 6.00 23.50 17.16
N ASN A 36 5.00 24.23 16.67
CA ASN A 36 4.67 25.57 17.16
C ASN A 36 3.21 25.54 17.67
N SER A 37 2.96 26.03 18.89
CA SER A 37 1.71 25.82 19.65
C SER A 37 0.47 26.55 19.11
N THR A 38 0.58 27.24 17.97
CA THR A 38 -0.42 28.22 17.50
C THR A 38 -1.16 27.83 16.20
N SER A 39 -0.78 26.75 15.52
CA SER A 39 -1.46 26.26 14.30
C SER A 39 -1.85 24.79 14.43
N GLY A 40 -3.10 24.45 14.07
CA GLY A 40 -3.49 23.04 13.91
C GLY A 40 -2.70 22.43 12.74
N LEU A 41 -1.90 21.41 13.01
CA LEU A 41 -1.12 20.70 11.99
C LEU A 41 -1.93 19.55 11.39
N ASP A 42 -1.68 19.22 10.13
CA ASP A 42 -2.29 18.05 9.51
C ASP A 42 -1.66 16.76 10.01
N VAL A 43 -2.39 15.66 9.95
CA VAL A 43 -1.92 14.35 10.41
C VAL A 43 -1.66 13.47 9.20
N TRP A 44 -0.46 12.89 9.13
CA TRP A 44 -0.09 11.89 8.15
C TRP A 44 0.16 10.55 8.85
N LEU A 45 -0.57 9.50 8.43
CA LEU A 45 -0.48 8.16 9.00
C LEU A 45 0.09 7.20 7.95
N GLY A 46 1.31 6.70 8.19
CA GLY A 46 1.97 5.72 7.31
C GLY A 46 1.76 4.27 7.76
N VAL A 47 1.41 3.41 6.80
CA VAL A 47 1.24 1.95 6.95
C VAL A 47 2.41 1.22 6.27
N SER A 48 3.23 0.52 7.05
CA SER A 48 4.48 -0.15 6.61
C SER A 48 4.34 -1.68 6.57
N TRP A 49 4.62 -2.33 5.44
CA TRP A 49 4.55 -3.80 5.29
C TRP A 49 5.88 -4.50 4.99
N ASP A 50 6.93 -3.77 4.65
CA ASP A 50 8.22 -4.38 4.34
C ASP A 50 8.62 -5.37 5.45
N HIS A 51 9.43 -6.39 5.12
CA HIS A 51 9.92 -7.42 6.07
C HIS A 51 10.72 -6.84 7.26
N ASN A 52 10.76 -5.52 7.34
CA ASN A 52 11.41 -4.67 8.30
C ASN A 52 10.34 -3.93 9.12
N GLY A 53 10.67 -2.80 9.73
CA GLY A 53 9.74 -2.09 10.61
C GLY A 53 9.58 -0.64 10.23
N ALA A 54 8.56 -0.01 10.81
CA ALA A 54 8.24 1.42 10.75
C ALA A 54 9.46 2.37 10.78
N TYR A 55 10.56 1.97 11.42
CA TYR A 55 11.81 2.73 11.47
C TYR A 55 12.44 3.05 10.10
N GLN A 56 12.09 2.31 9.04
CA GLN A 56 12.60 2.55 7.68
C GLN A 56 11.92 3.74 6.99
N PHE A 57 10.74 4.12 7.46
CA PHE A 57 9.94 5.22 6.91
C PHE A 57 10.11 6.45 7.77
N ASP A 58 11.35 6.92 7.96
CA ASP A 58 11.63 8.14 8.72
C ASP A 58 11.01 9.35 7.99
N PRO A 59 9.95 9.97 8.54
CA PRO A 59 9.22 11.03 7.87
C PRO A 59 9.89 12.40 8.02
N THR A 60 10.99 12.50 8.79
CA THR A 60 11.70 13.76 9.09
C THR A 60 12.01 14.56 7.81
N PRO A 61 12.53 13.96 6.72
CA PRO A 61 12.78 14.69 5.48
C PRO A 61 11.52 15.34 4.89
N LEU A 62 10.38 14.64 4.88
CA LEU A 62 9.11 15.17 4.36
C LEU A 62 8.53 16.25 5.27
N ILE A 63 8.62 16.06 6.59
CA ILE A 63 8.19 17.06 7.58
C ILE A 63 8.98 18.36 7.36
N ASN A 64 10.31 18.27 7.23
CA ASN A 64 11.17 19.41 6.96
C ASN A 64 10.82 20.08 5.62
N LEU A 65 10.57 19.28 4.57
CA LEU A 65 10.22 19.79 3.24
C LEU A 65 8.88 20.55 3.24
N SER A 66 7.95 20.17 4.12
CA SER A 66 6.69 20.90 4.31
C SER A 66 6.84 22.21 5.12
N GLY A 67 8.00 22.45 5.73
CA GLY A 67 8.18 23.51 6.72
C GLY A 67 7.53 23.18 8.06
N ASN A 68 7.58 21.91 8.49
CA ASN A 68 7.00 21.41 9.74
C ASN A 68 5.47 21.60 9.84
N LYS A 69 4.76 21.42 8.74
CA LYS A 69 3.31 21.69 8.64
C LYS A 69 2.41 20.49 8.91
N PHE A 70 2.99 19.32 9.16
CA PHE A 70 2.23 18.13 9.52
C PHE A 70 2.95 17.31 10.59
N VAL A 71 2.16 16.47 11.25
CA VAL A 71 2.56 15.44 12.20
C VAL A 71 2.58 14.10 11.49
N ALA A 72 3.67 13.35 11.65
CA ALA A 72 3.76 11.99 11.14
C ALA A 72 3.55 10.95 12.23
N VAL A 73 2.76 9.93 11.90
CA VAL A 73 2.56 8.72 12.71
C VAL A 73 2.86 7.53 11.81
N VAL A 74 3.88 6.74 12.15
CA VAL A 74 4.20 5.51 11.43
C VAL A 74 3.82 4.32 12.32
N LEU A 75 2.98 3.43 11.82
CA LEU A 75 2.43 2.33 12.62
C LEU A 75 2.96 0.97 12.20
N GLN A 76 3.09 0.10 13.21
CA GLN A 76 3.29 -1.33 13.05
C GLN A 76 1.94 -2.04 13.14
N TYR A 77 1.74 -3.08 12.34
CA TYR A 77 0.58 -3.96 12.39
C TYR A 77 1.02 -5.42 12.23
N ARG A 78 0.16 -6.37 12.60
CA ARG A 78 0.49 -7.80 12.48
C ARG A 78 0.70 -8.20 11.02
N LEU A 79 1.74 -8.99 10.77
CA LEU A 79 2.11 -9.50 9.44
C LEU A 79 1.99 -11.04 9.39
N GLY A 80 2.10 -11.59 8.18
CA GLY A 80 2.14 -13.03 7.99
C GLY A 80 0.87 -13.73 8.49
N ALA A 81 1.06 -14.94 9.02
CA ALA A 81 -0.01 -15.73 9.63
C ALA A 81 -0.62 -15.09 10.90
N PHE A 82 -0.05 -14.02 11.45
CA PHE A 82 -0.65 -13.32 12.59
C PHE A 82 -1.56 -12.17 12.15
N GLY A 83 -1.35 -11.66 10.94
CA GLY A 83 -2.13 -10.58 10.36
C GLY A 83 -3.25 -11.04 9.45
N PHE A 84 -3.03 -12.12 8.69
CA PHE A 84 -3.89 -12.48 7.55
C PHE A 84 -4.41 -13.91 7.56
N LEU A 85 -4.05 -14.71 8.57
CA LEU A 85 -4.47 -16.11 8.60
C LEU A 85 -6.00 -16.23 8.55
N SER A 86 -6.44 -17.06 7.63
CA SER A 86 -7.86 -17.29 7.31
C SER A 86 -8.12 -18.77 7.05
N GLY A 87 -9.39 -19.10 6.79
CA GLY A 87 -9.77 -20.44 6.32
C GLY A 87 -9.79 -21.53 7.39
N SER A 88 -9.94 -21.16 8.66
CA SER A 88 -10.40 -22.07 9.71
C SER A 88 -11.62 -21.51 10.43
N ASP A 89 -12.58 -22.38 10.75
CA ASP A 89 -13.82 -21.98 11.44
C ASP A 89 -13.53 -21.30 12.78
N SER A 90 -12.50 -21.76 13.49
CA SER A 90 -12.06 -21.19 14.78
C SER A 90 -11.59 -19.73 14.67
N ILE A 91 -10.92 -19.36 13.58
CA ILE A 91 -10.46 -17.98 13.35
C ILE A 91 -11.65 -17.10 12.97
N SER A 92 -12.53 -17.61 12.10
CA SER A 92 -13.74 -16.92 11.70
C SER A 92 -14.70 -16.67 12.88
N GLN A 93 -14.84 -17.64 13.80
CA GLN A 93 -15.69 -17.51 14.98
C GLN A 93 -15.12 -16.58 16.06
N SER A 94 -13.80 -16.41 16.11
CA SER A 94 -13.12 -15.55 17.09
C SER A 94 -12.94 -14.09 16.62
N ASN A 95 -13.48 -13.72 15.45
CA ASN A 95 -13.25 -12.42 14.80
C ASN A 95 -11.74 -12.15 14.56
N GLY A 96 -10.97 -13.20 14.29
CA GLY A 96 -9.52 -13.11 14.08
C GLY A 96 -9.10 -12.85 12.62
N LEU A 97 -10.07 -12.82 11.68
CA LEU A 97 -9.81 -12.56 10.26
C LEU A 97 -9.28 -11.13 10.06
N ASN A 98 -8.40 -10.96 9.08
CA ASN A 98 -7.87 -9.64 8.69
C ASN A 98 -7.33 -8.82 9.88
N ALA A 99 -6.70 -9.50 10.83
CA ALA A 99 -6.05 -8.93 12.01
C ALA A 99 -5.15 -7.72 11.68
N ALA A 100 -4.41 -7.77 10.56
CA ALA A 100 -3.58 -6.68 10.06
C ALA A 100 -4.39 -5.40 9.75
N ILE A 101 -5.52 -5.54 9.06
CA ILE A 101 -6.37 -4.42 8.67
C ILE A 101 -7.06 -3.83 9.92
N THR A 102 -7.51 -4.70 10.83
CA THR A 102 -8.13 -4.27 12.08
C THR A 102 -7.13 -3.58 13.02
N ASP A 103 -5.86 -3.97 13.01
CA ASP A 103 -4.77 -3.22 13.68
C ASP A 103 -4.61 -1.82 13.10
N ALA A 104 -4.55 -1.68 11.77
CA ALA A 104 -4.42 -0.39 11.11
C ALA A 104 -5.63 0.53 11.41
N ARG A 105 -6.84 -0.04 11.43
CA ARG A 105 -8.05 0.68 11.86
C ARG A 105 -8.02 1.08 13.34
N PHE A 106 -7.55 0.20 14.21
CA PHE A 106 -7.40 0.53 15.63
C PHE A 106 -6.40 1.68 15.83
N ALA A 107 -5.28 1.67 15.10
CA ALA A 107 -4.31 2.76 15.11
C ALA A 107 -4.94 4.09 14.66
N LEU A 108 -5.80 4.07 13.62
CA LEU A 108 -6.59 5.23 13.23
C LEU A 108 -7.51 5.74 14.36
N GLN A 109 -8.18 4.85 15.08
CA GLN A 109 -9.02 5.22 16.24
C GLN A 109 -8.18 5.80 17.39
N PHE A 110 -6.97 5.30 17.59
CA PHE A 110 -6.03 5.85 18.55
C PHE A 110 -5.59 7.27 18.15
N VAL A 111 -5.23 7.49 16.90
CA VAL A 111 -4.90 8.83 16.34
C VAL A 111 -6.07 9.78 16.57
N GLN A 112 -7.27 9.36 16.19
CA GLN A 112 -8.51 10.10 16.39
C GLN A 112 -8.76 10.52 17.86
N SER A 113 -8.26 9.76 18.83
CA SER A 113 -8.47 10.02 20.26
C SER A 113 -7.31 10.78 20.93
N ASN A 114 -6.12 10.80 20.33
CA ASN A 114 -4.91 11.28 21.00
C ASN A 114 -4.14 12.35 20.24
N ILE A 115 -4.31 12.49 18.93
CA ILE A 115 -3.38 13.27 18.10
C ILE A 115 -3.39 14.78 18.42
N GLY A 116 -4.49 15.29 18.97
CA GLY A 116 -4.56 16.67 19.46
C GLY A 116 -3.54 17.00 20.56
N LYS A 117 -3.12 16.00 21.36
CA LYS A 117 -2.05 16.17 22.37
C LYS A 117 -0.67 16.38 21.74
N PHE A 118 -0.54 16.02 20.47
CA PHE A 118 0.66 16.15 19.67
C PHE A 118 0.47 17.24 18.59
N GLY A 119 -0.43 18.20 18.78
CA GLY A 119 -0.60 19.33 17.86
C GLY A 119 -1.20 19.00 16.49
N GLY A 120 -1.59 17.74 16.24
CA GLY A 120 -2.24 17.33 15.02
C GLY A 120 -3.77 17.47 15.07
N SER A 121 -4.38 17.68 13.92
CA SER A 121 -5.83 17.76 13.74
C SER A 121 -6.44 16.39 13.46
N LYS A 122 -7.31 15.93 14.38
CA LYS A 122 -8.11 14.69 14.16
C LYS A 122 -9.07 14.79 12.97
N ASP A 123 -9.42 16.01 12.56
CA ASP A 123 -10.36 16.26 11.47
C ASP A 123 -9.65 16.37 10.10
N ASP A 124 -8.31 16.32 10.10
CA ASP A 124 -7.47 16.40 8.90
C ASP A 124 -6.38 15.31 8.88
N VAL A 125 -6.82 14.05 8.81
CA VAL A 125 -5.94 12.88 8.72
C VAL A 125 -5.81 12.40 7.27
N THR A 126 -4.57 12.25 6.82
CA THR A 126 -4.15 11.60 5.57
C THR A 126 -3.60 10.22 5.90
N ILE A 127 -4.09 9.17 5.24
CA ILE A 127 -3.45 7.85 5.32
C ILE A 127 -2.53 7.64 4.12
N TRP A 128 -1.42 6.94 4.32
CA TRP A 128 -0.44 6.62 3.29
C TRP A 128 0.01 5.17 3.42
N GLY A 129 0.30 4.53 2.29
CA GLY A 129 0.88 3.20 2.29
C GLY A 129 1.58 2.88 0.98
N GLN A 130 2.65 2.09 1.09
CA GLN A 130 3.42 1.57 -0.04
C GLN A 130 3.22 0.06 -0.19
N SER A 131 3.18 -0.45 -1.43
CA SER A 131 2.97 -1.88 -1.70
C SER A 131 1.65 -2.36 -1.08
N SER A 132 1.67 -3.45 -0.35
CA SER A 132 0.57 -3.95 0.49
C SER A 132 0.15 -3.00 1.61
N GLY A 133 0.99 -2.07 2.08
CA GLY A 133 0.51 -0.94 2.88
C GLY A 133 -0.47 -0.07 2.09
N GLY A 134 -0.19 0.14 0.80
CA GLY A 134 -1.13 0.77 -0.15
C GLY A 134 -2.37 -0.09 -0.41
N GLY A 135 -2.23 -1.42 -0.44
CA GLY A 135 -3.34 -2.38 -0.45
C GLY A 135 -4.23 -2.24 0.79
N THR A 136 -3.64 -2.16 1.98
CA THR A 136 -4.36 -1.92 3.24
C THR A 136 -5.05 -0.55 3.24
N VAL A 137 -4.42 0.49 2.69
CA VAL A 137 -5.09 1.79 2.48
C VAL A 137 -6.31 1.61 1.56
N LEU A 138 -6.19 0.86 0.47
CA LEU A 138 -7.30 0.57 -0.44
C LEU A 138 -8.46 -0.18 0.27
N GLU A 139 -8.14 -1.17 1.10
CA GLU A 139 -9.11 -1.94 1.89
C GLU A 139 -9.82 -1.06 2.94
N LEU A 140 -9.07 -0.22 3.66
CA LEU A 140 -9.61 0.76 4.60
C LEU A 140 -10.52 1.77 3.88
N LEU A 141 -10.12 2.28 2.72
CA LEU A 141 -10.91 3.21 1.91
C LEU A 141 -12.24 2.57 1.50
N ALA A 142 -12.21 1.35 0.97
CA ALA A 142 -13.40 0.61 0.55
C ALA A 142 -14.37 0.41 1.72
N GLN A 143 -13.87 -0.06 2.85
CA GLN A 143 -14.69 -0.43 3.99
C GLN A 143 -15.19 0.77 4.81
N GLU A 144 -14.31 1.73 5.13
CA GLU A 144 -14.71 2.93 5.87
C GLU A 144 -15.67 3.79 5.07
N GLY A 145 -15.48 3.88 3.75
CA GLY A 145 -16.40 4.62 2.91
C GLY A 145 -17.77 3.92 2.77
N ARG A 146 -17.82 2.58 2.68
CA ARG A 146 -19.09 1.83 2.78
C ARG A 146 -19.80 2.12 4.09
N LEU A 147 -19.08 2.08 5.22
CA LEU A 147 -19.65 2.38 6.53
C LEU A 147 -20.18 3.81 6.64
N GLN A 148 -19.52 4.77 5.98
CA GLN A 148 -20.02 6.14 5.88
C GLN A 148 -21.32 6.22 5.07
N GLU A 149 -21.42 5.51 3.94
CA GLU A 149 -22.65 5.48 3.13
C GLU A 149 -23.81 4.78 3.86
N THR A 150 -23.55 3.66 4.53
CA THR A 150 -24.62 2.88 5.19
C THR A 150 -25.11 3.51 6.49
N ASN A 151 -24.23 4.16 7.27
CA ASN A 151 -24.56 4.66 8.60
C ASN A 151 -24.70 6.20 8.66
N GLY A 152 -24.36 6.90 7.58
CA GLY A 152 -24.46 8.36 7.49
C GLY A 152 -23.64 9.10 8.54
N SER A 153 -24.20 10.20 9.07
CA SER A 153 -23.55 11.07 10.07
C SER A 153 -23.29 10.39 11.42
N LYS A 154 -23.88 9.22 11.68
CA LYS A 154 -23.63 8.43 12.90
C LYS A 154 -22.25 7.77 12.88
N TYR A 155 -21.62 7.63 11.71
CA TYR A 155 -20.32 7.02 11.56
C TYR A 155 -19.19 8.05 11.59
N ARG A 156 -18.26 7.88 12.52
CA ARG A 156 -17.10 8.75 12.65
C ARG A 156 -16.12 8.50 11.50
N LYS A 157 -15.81 9.55 10.74
CA LYS A 157 -14.73 9.51 9.73
C LYS A 157 -13.38 9.40 10.42
N LEU A 158 -12.57 8.42 10.01
CA LEU A 158 -11.24 8.20 10.58
C LEU A 158 -10.13 8.97 9.84
N PHE A 159 -10.35 9.27 8.57
CA PHE A 159 -9.45 10.02 7.71
C PHE A 159 -10.20 10.77 6.62
N ARG A 160 -9.52 11.72 5.97
CA ARG A 160 -10.07 12.63 4.96
C ARG A 160 -9.46 12.45 3.57
N ALA A 161 -8.25 11.93 3.49
CA ALA A 161 -7.55 11.66 2.24
C ALA A 161 -6.63 10.45 2.36
N ALA A 162 -6.25 9.90 1.22
CA ALA A 162 -5.34 8.78 1.13
C ALA A 162 -4.25 9.00 0.08
N ILE A 163 -3.10 8.36 0.29
CA ILE A 163 -2.01 8.23 -0.66
C ILE A 163 -1.69 6.74 -0.79
N MET A 164 -1.71 6.20 -2.01
CA MET A 164 -1.43 4.79 -2.27
C MET A 164 -0.30 4.65 -3.29
N ASN A 165 0.89 4.30 -2.82
CA ASN A 165 2.06 4.10 -3.66
C ASN A 165 2.18 2.61 -4.02
N SER A 166 2.04 2.30 -5.30
CA SER A 166 2.03 0.94 -5.82
C SER A 166 1.16 -0.02 -4.98
N PRO A 167 -0.13 0.28 -4.75
CA PRO A 167 -1.00 -0.56 -3.94
C PRO A 167 -0.97 -2.00 -4.44
N TRP A 168 -0.47 -2.91 -3.60
CA TRP A 168 -0.44 -4.33 -3.90
C TRP A 168 -1.85 -4.87 -3.77
N PHE A 169 -2.44 -5.19 -4.93
CA PHE A 169 -3.83 -5.59 -5.01
C PHE A 169 -3.93 -6.93 -5.75
N PRO A 170 -3.46 -8.03 -5.14
CA PRO A 170 -3.67 -9.36 -5.68
C PRO A 170 -5.17 -9.67 -5.66
N PRO A 171 -5.59 -10.78 -6.25
CA PRO A 171 -6.99 -11.11 -6.17
C PRO A 171 -7.48 -11.41 -4.75
N LEU A 172 -8.74 -11.04 -4.50
CA LEU A 172 -9.36 -11.06 -3.19
C LEU A 172 -10.64 -11.91 -3.26
N GLY A 173 -10.58 -13.12 -2.72
CA GLY A 173 -11.72 -14.02 -2.55
C GLY A 173 -12.26 -13.99 -1.12
N LYS A 174 -13.26 -14.82 -0.83
CA LYS A 174 -13.82 -14.99 0.51
C LYS A 174 -12.86 -15.72 1.43
N CYS A 175 -12.94 -15.43 2.72
CA CYS A 175 -12.11 -16.09 3.72
C CYS A 175 -12.39 -17.60 3.86
N SER A 176 -13.59 -18.06 3.48
CA SER A 176 -13.96 -19.49 3.46
C SER A 176 -13.52 -20.23 2.20
N ASP A 177 -13.09 -19.51 1.16
CA ASP A 177 -12.73 -20.09 -0.13
C ASP A 177 -11.51 -21.00 -0.01
N THR A 178 -11.44 -22.01 -0.88
CA THR A 178 -10.38 -23.02 -0.81
C THR A 178 -9.00 -22.41 -1.02
N TYR A 179 -8.91 -21.36 -1.85
CA TYR A 179 -7.69 -20.59 -2.04
C TYR A 179 -7.13 -19.99 -0.73
N PHE A 180 -8.00 -19.65 0.23
CA PHE A 180 -7.62 -19.02 1.51
C PHE A 180 -7.51 -20.00 2.69
N LYS A 181 -7.72 -21.31 2.48
CA LYS A 181 -7.58 -22.32 3.53
C LYS A 181 -6.16 -22.40 4.05
N ALA A 182 -6.01 -22.31 5.38
CA ALA A 182 -4.73 -22.47 6.03
C ALA A 182 -4.15 -23.87 5.83
N ARG A 183 -2.84 -23.94 5.58
CA ARG A 183 -2.12 -25.22 5.58
C ARG A 183 -2.08 -25.79 6.99
N PRO A 184 -2.09 -27.13 7.17
CA PRO A 184 -1.89 -27.73 8.47
C PRO A 184 -0.57 -27.27 9.09
N VAL A 185 -0.62 -26.77 10.33
CA VAL A 185 0.58 -26.49 11.12
C VAL A 185 0.97 -27.80 11.80
N PRO A 186 2.21 -28.32 11.61
CA PRO A 186 2.63 -29.55 12.26
C PRO A 186 2.42 -29.47 13.77
N ALA A 187 1.79 -30.49 14.36
CA ALA A 187 1.56 -30.60 15.80
C ALA A 187 2.90 -30.82 16.51
N ALA A 188 3.61 -29.74 16.80
CA ALA A 188 4.78 -29.76 17.66
C ALA A 188 4.41 -29.05 18.98
N PRO A 189 4.80 -29.59 20.15
CA PRO A 189 4.60 -28.90 21.41
C PRO A 189 5.26 -27.53 21.35
N SER A 190 4.46 -26.48 21.38
CA SER A 190 4.95 -25.10 21.50
C SER A 190 4.86 -24.71 22.97
N SER A 191 6.00 -24.65 23.65
CA SER A 191 6.05 -24.17 25.04
C SER A 191 6.03 -22.65 25.15
N THR A 192 6.13 -21.93 24.02
CA THR A 192 6.13 -20.46 23.96
C THR A 192 5.41 -19.92 22.74
N LEU A 193 4.75 -18.76 22.86
CA LEU A 193 4.15 -18.05 21.72
C LEU A 193 5.15 -17.80 20.57
N ARG A 194 6.44 -17.65 20.89
CA ARG A 194 7.51 -17.46 19.90
C ARG A 194 7.72 -18.70 19.03
N GLN A 195 7.68 -19.90 19.62
CA GLN A 195 7.79 -21.16 18.88
C GLN A 195 6.58 -21.38 17.99
N LEU A 196 5.37 -21.14 18.51
CA LEU A 196 4.14 -21.16 17.71
C LEU A 196 4.24 -20.20 16.53
N ASN A 197 4.70 -18.97 16.75
CA ASN A 197 4.90 -17.98 15.69
C ASN A 197 5.87 -18.46 14.61
N TYR A 198 7.00 -19.03 15.00
CA TYR A 198 7.94 -19.58 14.03
C TYR A 198 7.34 -20.72 13.21
N GLN A 199 6.62 -21.65 13.86
CA GLN A 199 6.00 -22.80 13.20
C GLN A 199 4.87 -22.38 12.24
N MET A 200 3.98 -21.48 12.68
CA MET A 200 2.92 -20.94 11.85
C MET A 200 3.48 -20.20 10.65
N ASN A 201 4.47 -19.32 10.87
CA ASN A 201 5.09 -18.59 9.77
C ASN A 201 5.73 -19.55 8.77
N LYS A 202 6.49 -20.54 9.24
CA LYS A 202 7.11 -21.54 8.37
C LYS A 202 6.09 -22.37 7.58
N ALA A 203 4.97 -22.75 8.20
CA ALA A 203 3.94 -23.56 7.57
C ALA A 203 3.15 -22.80 6.49
N GLN A 204 2.89 -21.51 6.72
CA GLN A 204 2.09 -20.67 5.83
C GLN A 204 2.93 -19.88 4.82
N GLN A 205 4.27 -19.83 4.98
CA GLN A 205 5.14 -19.05 4.09
C GLN A 205 4.90 -19.38 2.61
N GLY A 206 4.70 -18.34 1.81
CA GLY A 206 4.41 -18.45 0.37
C GLY A 206 2.98 -18.87 0.04
N HIS A 207 2.11 -19.07 1.03
CA HIS A 207 0.67 -19.23 0.84
C HIS A 207 -0.03 -17.86 0.74
N VAL A 208 -1.19 -17.80 0.10
CA VAL A 208 -1.85 -16.53 -0.18
C VAL A 208 -2.39 -15.83 1.07
N ASN A 209 -3.04 -16.58 1.97
CA ASN A 209 -3.50 -16.10 3.29
C ASN A 209 -2.37 -15.71 4.26
N TYR A 210 -1.11 -15.79 3.82
CA TYR A 210 0.01 -15.29 4.57
C TYR A 210 0.22 -13.78 4.35
N TRP A 211 -0.16 -13.26 3.19
CA TRP A 211 0.19 -11.90 2.78
C TRP A 211 -1.00 -11.01 2.46
N THR A 212 -2.14 -11.57 2.09
CA THR A 212 -3.31 -10.80 1.66
C THR A 212 -4.50 -10.97 2.59
N ALA A 213 -5.30 -9.92 2.69
CA ALA A 213 -6.64 -10.00 3.23
C ALA A 213 -7.52 -10.97 2.44
N CYS A 214 -8.67 -11.29 3.01
CA CYS A 214 -9.78 -11.98 2.37
C CYS A 214 -11.10 -11.27 2.68
N LEU A 215 -12.10 -11.45 1.82
CA LEU A 215 -13.44 -10.92 2.02
C LEU A 215 -14.14 -11.72 3.11
N GLU A 216 -14.54 -11.06 4.19
CA GLU A 216 -15.18 -11.71 5.33
C GLU A 216 -16.63 -12.04 4.98
N ASP A 217 -16.91 -13.34 4.84
CA ASP A 217 -18.18 -13.90 4.39
C ASP A 217 -18.97 -14.59 5.50
N ASN A 218 -18.48 -14.51 6.75
CA ASN A 218 -19.21 -14.98 7.92
C ASN A 218 -20.49 -14.12 8.10
N PRO A 219 -21.67 -14.74 8.28
CA PRO A 219 -22.92 -14.03 8.59
C PRO A 219 -22.90 -13.25 9.92
N SER A 220 -21.89 -13.42 10.79
CA SER A 220 -21.76 -12.59 11.98
C SER A 220 -21.55 -11.10 11.65
N GLU A 221 -22.23 -10.22 12.39
CA GLU A 221 -22.16 -8.77 12.17
C GLU A 221 -20.74 -8.19 12.38
N SER A 222 -19.87 -8.91 13.08
CA SER A 222 -18.56 -8.45 13.57
C SER A 222 -17.45 -8.34 12.52
N GLY A 223 -17.61 -8.93 11.34
CA GLY A 223 -16.55 -8.89 10.33
C GLY A 223 -16.26 -7.48 9.78
N TYR A 224 -14.99 -7.16 9.52
CA TYR A 224 -14.60 -5.83 9.05
C TYR A 224 -14.63 -5.73 7.53
N LEU A 225 -13.77 -6.42 6.78
CA LEU A 225 -13.69 -6.27 5.32
C LEU A 225 -14.82 -7.04 4.63
N LYS A 226 -15.95 -6.36 4.40
CA LYS A 226 -17.20 -6.96 3.89
C LYS A 226 -17.58 -6.56 2.46
N ILE A 227 -16.82 -5.66 1.84
CA ILE A 227 -17.01 -5.23 0.46
C ILE A 227 -15.73 -5.41 -0.32
N HIS A 228 -15.85 -5.92 -1.53
CA HIS A 228 -14.71 -6.06 -2.42
C HIS A 228 -14.22 -4.67 -2.85
N PRO A 229 -12.91 -4.35 -2.78
CA PRO A 229 -12.43 -3.00 -3.12
C PRO A 229 -12.78 -2.57 -4.56
N VAL A 230 -12.77 -3.47 -5.55
CA VAL A 230 -13.26 -3.15 -6.92
C VAL A 230 -14.72 -2.72 -6.92
N GLN A 231 -15.58 -3.34 -6.11
CA GLN A 231 -16.97 -2.95 -6.01
C GLN A 231 -17.12 -1.57 -5.37
N ALA A 232 -16.36 -1.31 -4.29
CA ALA A 232 -16.35 -0.01 -3.63
C ALA A 232 -15.79 1.11 -4.52
N MET A 233 -14.81 0.80 -5.38
CA MET A 233 -14.29 1.71 -6.40
C MET A 233 -15.39 2.02 -7.43
N ARG A 234 -16.10 1.02 -7.95
CA ARG A 234 -17.21 1.23 -8.91
C ARG A 234 -18.36 2.08 -8.35
N SER A 235 -18.54 2.15 -7.02
CA SER A 235 -19.57 2.99 -6.39
C SER A 235 -19.10 4.41 -6.01
N GLY A 236 -17.84 4.77 -6.24
CA GLY A 236 -17.33 6.14 -6.05
C GLY A 236 -17.13 6.56 -4.58
N ILE A 237 -16.76 5.62 -3.72
CA ILE A 237 -16.79 5.75 -2.25
C ILE A 237 -15.58 6.52 -1.66
N VAL A 238 -14.58 6.91 -2.45
CA VAL A 238 -13.21 7.15 -1.95
C VAL A 238 -12.57 8.45 -2.52
N ALA A 239 -11.60 9.03 -1.80
CA ALA A 239 -10.81 10.19 -2.22
C ALA A 239 -9.31 9.98 -1.90
N GLY A 240 -8.42 10.27 -2.84
CA GLY A 240 -6.98 10.14 -2.62
C GLY A 240 -6.09 10.35 -3.85
N ALA A 241 -4.79 10.41 -3.62
CA ALA A 241 -3.75 10.30 -4.63
C ALA A 241 -3.23 8.84 -4.69
N THR A 242 -2.83 8.38 -5.86
CA THR A 242 -2.25 7.03 -6.01
C THR A 242 -1.25 7.00 -7.14
N GLY A 243 -0.36 6.04 -7.16
CA GLY A 243 0.51 5.82 -8.30
C GLY A 243 1.14 4.45 -8.28
N SER A 244 1.97 4.21 -9.28
CA SER A 244 2.74 2.97 -9.43
C SER A 244 4.13 3.28 -9.98
N ASN A 245 5.09 2.41 -9.76
CA ASN A 245 6.35 2.42 -10.51
C ASN A 245 6.11 1.77 -11.89
N SER A 246 6.84 2.18 -12.92
CA SER A 246 6.68 1.64 -14.28
C SER A 246 7.14 0.18 -14.41
N ALA A 247 7.89 -0.34 -13.44
CA ALA A 247 8.33 -1.73 -13.35
C ALA A 247 8.12 -2.33 -11.94
N ASP A 248 6.91 -2.14 -11.36
CA ASP A 248 6.50 -2.84 -10.12
C ASP A 248 6.38 -4.36 -10.31
N GLY A 249 6.11 -4.82 -11.53
CA GLY A 249 5.86 -6.22 -11.86
C GLY A 249 7.08 -7.12 -11.62
N SER A 250 6.82 -8.39 -11.29
CA SER A 250 7.86 -9.41 -11.13
C SER A 250 7.41 -10.72 -11.76
N ALA A 251 8.35 -11.40 -12.41
CA ALA A 251 8.10 -12.70 -13.04
C ALA A 251 9.37 -13.57 -13.02
N PRO A 252 9.25 -14.90 -13.16
CA PRO A 252 10.38 -15.77 -13.40
C PRO A 252 11.21 -15.33 -14.62
N SER A 253 12.50 -15.62 -14.63
CA SER A 253 13.41 -15.25 -15.72
C SER A 253 13.13 -15.97 -17.04
N ASN A 254 12.42 -17.10 -17.02
CA ASN A 254 12.09 -17.86 -18.22
C ASN A 254 10.61 -18.27 -18.23
N LEU A 255 9.86 -17.73 -19.19
CA LEU A 255 8.46 -18.08 -19.48
C LEU A 255 8.26 -18.40 -20.98
N SER A 256 9.33 -18.82 -21.66
CA SER A 256 9.40 -18.92 -23.13
C SER A 256 8.54 -20.02 -23.76
N THR A 257 7.93 -20.90 -22.98
CA THR A 257 7.02 -21.92 -23.50
C THR A 257 5.59 -21.66 -23.02
N PRO A 258 4.57 -22.04 -23.82
CA PRO A 258 3.17 -21.93 -23.39
C PRO A 258 2.91 -22.60 -22.04
N ALA A 259 3.55 -23.75 -21.77
CA ALA A 259 3.42 -24.47 -20.51
C ALA A 259 3.99 -23.67 -19.33
N LEU A 260 5.18 -23.06 -19.49
CA LEU A 260 5.78 -22.23 -18.43
C LEU A 260 4.94 -20.99 -18.15
N PHE A 261 4.46 -20.30 -19.20
CA PHE A 261 3.60 -19.13 -19.05
C PHE A 261 2.27 -19.47 -18.37
N GLN A 262 1.58 -20.54 -18.82
CA GLN A 262 0.33 -20.99 -18.18
C GLN A 262 0.55 -21.41 -16.73
N ASN A 263 1.66 -22.07 -16.42
CA ASN A 263 1.99 -22.44 -15.05
C ASN A 263 2.22 -21.21 -14.16
N PHE A 264 2.92 -20.18 -14.67
CA PHE A 264 3.06 -18.90 -13.99
C PHE A 264 1.70 -18.27 -13.67
N LEU A 265 0.79 -18.25 -14.65
CA LEU A 265 -0.57 -17.71 -14.45
C LEU A 265 -1.33 -18.47 -13.36
N ARG A 266 -1.41 -19.81 -13.45
CA ARG A 266 -2.12 -20.66 -12.47
C ARG A 266 -1.53 -20.60 -11.07
N THR A 267 -0.22 -20.41 -10.97
CA THR A 267 0.47 -20.34 -9.67
C THR A 267 0.15 -19.04 -8.93
N ASN A 268 0.02 -17.94 -9.66
CA ASN A 268 -0.25 -16.63 -9.05
C ASN A 268 -1.74 -16.36 -8.87
N TRP A 269 -2.58 -16.88 -9.76
CA TRP A 269 -4.01 -16.56 -9.80
C TRP A 269 -4.83 -17.81 -10.15
N PRO A 270 -5.96 -18.07 -9.45
CA PRO A 270 -6.88 -19.18 -9.75
C PRO A 270 -7.75 -18.86 -10.98
N LEU A 271 -7.10 -18.77 -12.14
CA LEU A 271 -7.75 -18.48 -13.42
C LEU A 271 -8.37 -19.75 -14.02
N THR A 272 -9.52 -19.60 -14.68
CA THR A 272 -10.10 -20.64 -15.53
C THR A 272 -9.29 -20.83 -16.81
N ALA A 273 -9.53 -21.92 -17.55
CA ALA A 273 -8.87 -22.16 -18.82
C ALA A 273 -9.17 -21.05 -19.85
N GLU A 274 -10.40 -20.56 -19.88
CA GLU A 274 -10.85 -19.46 -20.74
C GLU A 274 -10.13 -18.15 -20.37
N GLN A 275 -10.01 -17.85 -19.08
CA GLN A 275 -9.28 -16.68 -18.61
C GLN A 275 -7.79 -16.75 -18.96
N ILE A 276 -7.16 -17.92 -18.85
CA ILE A 276 -5.76 -18.14 -19.28
C ILE A 276 -5.59 -17.91 -20.78
N SER A 277 -6.54 -18.39 -21.60
CA SER A 277 -6.55 -18.12 -23.04
C SER A 277 -6.65 -16.62 -23.31
N LYS A 278 -7.57 -15.94 -22.61
CA LYS A 278 -7.75 -14.50 -22.78
C LYS A 278 -6.53 -13.69 -22.34
N VAL A 279 -5.83 -14.09 -21.28
CA VAL A 279 -4.52 -13.49 -20.91
C VAL A 279 -3.50 -13.69 -22.04
N SER A 280 -3.48 -14.86 -22.67
CA SER A 280 -2.54 -15.12 -23.76
C SER A 280 -2.81 -14.23 -24.98
N GLU A 281 -4.07 -13.91 -25.26
CA GLU A 281 -4.49 -12.97 -26.31
C GLU A 281 -4.16 -11.50 -25.97
N LEU A 282 -4.43 -11.09 -24.73
CA LEU A 282 -4.21 -9.71 -24.29
C LEU A 282 -2.72 -9.35 -24.16
N TYR A 283 -1.87 -10.35 -23.95
CA TYR A 283 -0.42 -10.23 -23.81
C TYR A 283 0.27 -11.15 -24.82
N PRO A 284 0.22 -10.84 -26.13
CA PRO A 284 0.88 -11.67 -27.14
C PRO A 284 2.40 -11.56 -27.00
N GLU A 285 3.13 -12.67 -27.14
CA GLU A 285 4.59 -12.71 -26.94
C GLU A 285 5.34 -11.76 -27.88
N SER A 286 4.84 -11.58 -29.11
CA SER A 286 5.41 -10.67 -30.11
C SER A 286 5.37 -9.19 -29.71
N ALA A 287 4.63 -8.81 -28.67
CA ALA A 287 4.56 -7.44 -28.16
C ALA A 287 5.63 -7.13 -27.11
N PHE A 288 6.48 -8.09 -26.74
CA PHE A 288 7.48 -7.95 -25.68
C PHE A 288 8.88 -8.33 -26.17
N THR A 289 9.89 -7.77 -25.52
CA THR A 289 11.30 -8.05 -25.84
C THR A 289 11.67 -9.50 -25.60
N ASP A 290 11.10 -10.10 -24.57
CA ASP A 290 11.26 -11.50 -24.21
C ASP A 290 10.10 -11.99 -23.33
N SER A 291 10.11 -13.29 -23.04
CA SER A 291 9.09 -13.93 -22.19
C SER A 291 9.05 -13.42 -20.75
N HIS A 292 10.17 -12.93 -20.21
CA HIS A 292 10.24 -12.38 -18.87
C HIS A 292 9.54 -11.02 -18.82
N ALA A 293 9.84 -10.12 -19.76
CA ALA A 293 9.18 -8.82 -19.91
C ALA A 293 7.66 -8.96 -20.09
N ARG A 294 7.22 -9.97 -20.86
CA ARG A 294 5.79 -10.35 -20.96
C ARG A 294 5.20 -10.67 -19.59
N GLY A 295 5.84 -11.56 -18.82
CA GLY A 295 5.38 -11.94 -17.49
C GLY A 295 5.36 -10.79 -16.50
N VAL A 296 6.38 -9.93 -16.54
CA VAL A 296 6.47 -8.70 -15.71
C VAL A 296 5.29 -7.78 -16.03
N SER A 297 4.94 -7.59 -17.31
CA SER A 297 3.78 -6.77 -17.71
C SER A 297 2.46 -7.39 -17.25
N VAL A 298 2.31 -8.72 -17.31
CA VAL A 298 1.12 -9.40 -16.76
C VAL A 298 1.00 -9.12 -15.26
N TYR A 299 2.09 -9.30 -14.50
CA TYR A 299 2.08 -9.09 -13.05
C TYR A 299 1.86 -7.62 -12.68
N GLN A 300 2.51 -6.70 -13.40
CA GLN A 300 2.33 -5.25 -13.27
C GLN A 300 0.85 -4.87 -13.35
N ASP A 301 0.20 -5.29 -14.43
CA ASP A 301 -1.20 -4.96 -14.72
C ASP A 301 -2.13 -5.65 -13.73
N ALA A 302 -1.88 -6.95 -13.48
CA ALA A 302 -2.67 -7.72 -12.55
C ALA A 302 -2.61 -7.10 -11.15
N VAL A 303 -1.44 -6.81 -10.59
CA VAL A 303 -1.28 -6.56 -9.15
C VAL A 303 -1.20 -5.09 -8.78
N PHE A 304 -0.64 -4.23 -9.64
CA PHE A 304 -0.28 -2.85 -9.26
C PHE A 304 -0.95 -1.78 -10.15
N ALA A 305 -0.64 -1.75 -11.45
CA ALA A 305 -0.99 -0.64 -12.32
C ALA A 305 -2.51 -0.49 -12.48
N CYS A 306 -3.23 -1.58 -12.79
CA CYS A 306 -4.66 -1.50 -13.01
C CYS A 306 -5.44 -1.23 -11.72
N GLY A 307 -5.05 -1.83 -10.59
CA GLY A 307 -5.65 -1.54 -9.28
C GLY A 307 -5.57 -0.06 -8.93
N SER A 308 -4.38 0.53 -9.12
CA SER A 308 -4.16 1.96 -8.94
C SER A 308 -5.02 2.79 -9.91
N THR A 309 -5.21 2.34 -11.15
CA THR A 309 -5.99 3.04 -12.17
C THR A 309 -7.48 3.03 -11.83
N TRP A 310 -8.04 1.88 -11.44
CA TRP A 310 -9.43 1.79 -11.01
C TRP A 310 -9.69 2.63 -9.76
N ALA A 311 -8.75 2.63 -8.81
CA ALA A 311 -8.83 3.49 -7.64
C ALA A 311 -8.91 4.95 -8.07
N THR A 312 -7.98 5.39 -8.93
CA THR A 312 -7.97 6.79 -9.37
C THR A 312 -9.25 7.18 -10.11
N ALA A 313 -9.71 6.32 -11.03
CA ALA A 313 -10.89 6.54 -11.87
C ALA A 313 -12.18 6.61 -11.05
N ALA A 314 -12.31 5.81 -9.99
CA ALA A 314 -13.45 5.84 -9.07
C ALA A 314 -13.67 7.21 -8.40
N PHE A 315 -12.63 8.06 -8.32
CA PHE A 315 -12.64 9.28 -7.52
C PHE A 315 -12.92 10.55 -8.32
N THR A 316 -12.97 10.45 -9.65
CA THR A 316 -13.02 11.60 -10.56
C THR A 316 -14.29 12.43 -10.43
N GLU A 317 -15.35 11.89 -9.81
CA GLU A 317 -16.67 12.54 -9.72
C GLU A 317 -16.98 13.20 -8.37
N ARG A 318 -16.15 13.06 -7.31
CA ARG A 318 -16.55 13.54 -5.96
C ARG A 318 -15.57 14.48 -5.24
N LYS A 319 -14.24 14.30 -5.27
CA LYS A 319 -13.29 15.08 -4.41
C LYS A 319 -11.89 15.36 -4.97
N GLY A 320 -11.66 15.09 -6.26
CA GLY A 320 -10.34 15.22 -6.90
C GLY A 320 -9.43 14.03 -6.58
N SER A 321 -8.82 13.48 -7.62
CA SER A 321 -7.81 12.42 -7.51
C SER A 321 -6.60 12.77 -8.36
N TRP A 322 -5.46 12.16 -8.03
CA TRP A 322 -4.20 12.39 -8.71
C TRP A 322 -3.50 11.06 -8.91
N ARG A 323 -2.94 10.88 -10.11
CA ARG A 323 -2.18 9.69 -10.47
C ARG A 323 -0.75 10.04 -10.83
N TYR A 324 0.21 9.28 -10.32
CA TYR A 324 1.58 9.30 -10.83
C TYR A 324 2.02 7.94 -11.39
N LEU A 325 2.99 8.00 -12.29
CA LEU A 325 3.85 6.89 -12.67
C LEU A 325 5.30 7.26 -12.33
N PHE A 326 5.98 6.45 -11.54
CA PHE A 326 7.40 6.61 -11.30
C PHE A 326 8.19 5.86 -12.37
N GLY A 327 8.87 6.61 -13.25
CA GLY A 327 9.59 6.09 -14.42
C GLY A 327 11.11 6.29 -14.38
N ILE A 328 11.67 6.69 -13.22
CA ILE A 328 13.12 6.85 -13.05
C ILE A 328 13.76 5.48 -12.98
N LEU A 329 14.53 5.12 -14.00
CA LEU A 329 15.10 3.78 -14.14
C LEU A 329 15.98 3.37 -12.93
N PRO A 330 15.94 2.09 -12.50
CA PRO A 330 15.20 0.99 -13.13
C PRO A 330 13.69 0.96 -12.83
N ALA A 331 13.14 1.93 -12.08
CA ALA A 331 11.73 2.09 -11.74
C ALA A 331 11.09 0.80 -11.18
N VAL A 332 11.88 0.05 -10.41
CA VAL A 332 11.41 -1.21 -9.81
C VAL A 332 10.52 -0.94 -8.61
N HIS A 333 9.79 -1.96 -8.17
CA HIS A 333 8.88 -1.85 -7.04
C HIS A 333 9.53 -1.22 -5.78
N ALA A 334 8.83 -0.26 -5.18
CA ALA A 334 9.25 0.49 -3.99
C ALA A 334 10.46 1.41 -4.18
N GLN A 335 10.90 1.65 -5.41
CA GLN A 335 12.05 2.51 -5.68
C GLN A 335 11.75 4.00 -5.44
N ASP A 336 10.50 4.39 -5.61
CA ASP A 336 9.95 5.71 -5.28
C ASP A 336 10.13 6.10 -3.81
N ASN A 337 10.18 5.12 -2.87
CA ASN A 337 10.49 5.37 -1.46
C ASN A 337 11.81 6.12 -1.24
N ALA A 338 12.79 5.99 -2.14
CA ALA A 338 14.06 6.72 -2.02
C ALA A 338 13.88 8.25 -2.08
N TYR A 339 12.76 8.72 -2.62
CA TYR A 339 12.42 10.13 -2.78
C TYR A 339 11.32 10.61 -1.81
N GLU A 340 10.89 9.75 -0.91
CA GLU A 340 10.04 10.10 0.25
C GLU A 340 10.79 9.89 1.56
N PHE A 341 11.49 8.76 1.70
CA PHE A 341 12.20 8.33 2.90
C PHE A 341 13.70 8.09 2.60
N PRO A 342 14.44 9.13 2.19
CA PRO A 342 15.81 8.98 1.69
C PRO A 342 16.80 8.46 2.73
N ILE A 343 16.52 8.63 4.03
CA ILE A 343 17.42 8.20 5.11
C ILE A 343 17.69 6.70 5.04
N TRP A 344 16.66 5.91 4.77
CA TRP A 344 16.79 4.47 4.61
C TRP A 344 16.92 4.06 3.15
N TYR A 345 16.18 4.68 2.23
CA TYR A 345 15.98 4.15 0.88
C TYR A 345 16.94 4.70 -0.18
N ASN A 346 17.85 5.63 0.16
CA ASN A 346 18.75 6.26 -0.83
C ASN A 346 19.59 5.27 -1.67
N TYR A 347 19.95 4.10 -1.14
CA TYR A 347 20.75 3.11 -1.87
C TYR A 347 19.99 2.42 -3.01
N ARG A 348 18.66 2.58 -3.08
CA ARG A 348 17.81 1.96 -4.12
C ARG A 348 17.61 2.81 -5.35
N SER A 349 18.01 4.08 -5.32
CA SER A 349 17.85 5.02 -6.43
C SER A 349 19.07 5.93 -6.58
N PRO A 350 19.32 6.51 -7.76
CA PRO A 350 20.22 7.63 -7.87
C PRO A 350 19.85 8.74 -6.89
N VAL A 351 20.82 9.30 -6.16
CA VAL A 351 20.53 10.42 -5.26
C VAL A 351 20.25 11.67 -6.09
N SER A 352 19.04 12.23 -5.96
CA SER A 352 18.66 13.47 -6.64
C SER A 352 17.85 14.38 -5.71
N PRO A 353 18.46 15.44 -5.16
CA PRO A 353 17.76 16.39 -4.29
C PRO A 353 16.59 17.10 -4.95
N SER A 354 16.65 17.33 -6.27
CA SER A 354 15.58 17.95 -7.05
C SER A 354 14.39 17.01 -7.23
N VAL A 355 14.63 15.71 -7.49
CA VAL A 355 13.55 14.72 -7.55
C VAL A 355 12.93 14.52 -6.17
N PHE A 356 13.74 14.49 -5.10
CA PHE A 356 13.23 14.50 -3.73
C PHE A 356 12.34 15.74 -3.46
N ALA A 357 12.79 16.92 -3.86
CA ALA A 357 12.02 18.15 -3.72
C ALA A 357 10.72 18.13 -4.57
N ALA A 358 10.76 17.59 -5.78
CA ALA A 358 9.59 17.48 -6.66
C ALA A 358 8.60 16.42 -6.16
N PHE A 359 9.03 15.15 -6.10
CA PHE A 359 8.19 14.01 -5.72
C PHE A 359 7.81 14.05 -4.24
N GLY A 360 8.79 14.03 -3.33
CA GLY A 360 8.55 14.14 -1.89
C GLY A 360 7.84 15.44 -1.52
N GLY A 361 8.14 16.54 -2.21
CA GLY A 361 7.45 17.82 -2.01
C GLY A 361 6.00 17.77 -2.45
N SER A 362 5.67 17.03 -3.52
CA SER A 362 4.29 16.79 -3.93
C SER A 362 3.52 15.96 -2.90
N ILE A 363 4.12 14.92 -2.32
CA ILE A 363 3.52 14.11 -1.25
C ILE A 363 3.27 14.96 0.01
N ALA A 364 4.26 15.74 0.42
CA ALA A 364 4.14 16.66 1.55
C ALA A 364 3.07 17.74 1.30
N ASN A 365 3.01 18.31 0.10
CA ASN A 365 2.03 19.34 -0.24
C ASN A 365 0.61 18.78 -0.36
N PHE A 366 0.44 17.53 -0.84
CA PHE A 366 -0.86 16.86 -0.80
C PHE A 366 -1.34 16.59 0.62
N THR A 367 -0.42 16.22 1.50
CA THR A 367 -0.69 15.98 2.93
C THR A 367 -1.23 17.24 3.61
N VAL A 368 -0.59 18.39 3.34
CA VAL A 368 -0.92 19.69 3.97
C VAL A 368 -2.05 20.45 3.28
N GLY A 369 -2.16 20.33 1.96
CA GLY A 369 -2.97 21.23 1.13
C GLY A 369 -4.00 20.51 0.26
N ARG A 370 -4.06 19.18 0.30
CA ARG A 370 -4.92 18.35 -0.58
C ARG A 370 -4.69 18.61 -2.06
N ASN A 371 -3.48 19.03 -2.40
CA ASN A 371 -3.05 19.34 -3.74
C ASN A 371 -1.57 18.97 -3.89
N PRO A 372 -1.18 18.06 -4.78
CA PRO A 372 0.20 17.63 -4.91
C PRO A 372 1.08 18.63 -5.68
N ASN A 373 0.54 19.73 -6.21
CA ASN A 373 1.34 20.72 -6.94
C ASN A 373 2.30 21.46 -5.99
N SER A 374 3.59 21.21 -6.11
CA SER A 374 4.64 21.84 -5.32
C SER A 374 5.46 22.82 -6.17
N LYS A 375 6.17 23.75 -5.52
CA LYS A 375 7.05 24.70 -6.24
C LYS A 375 8.21 24.04 -6.97
N ALA A 376 8.57 22.82 -6.58
CA ALA A 376 9.67 22.06 -7.16
C ALA A 376 9.21 21.21 -8.36
N LEU A 377 7.91 21.17 -8.66
CA LEU A 377 7.36 20.38 -9.76
C LEU A 377 7.35 21.22 -11.05
N ASN A 378 8.01 20.72 -12.10
CA ASN A 378 8.10 21.43 -13.39
C ASN A 378 6.77 21.49 -14.17
N ASN A 379 5.86 20.54 -13.94
CA ASN A 379 4.55 20.51 -14.58
C ASN A 379 3.44 20.56 -13.53
N THR A 380 2.24 20.94 -13.94
CA THR A 380 1.07 20.81 -13.09
C THR A 380 0.65 19.35 -13.00
N TRP A 381 0.62 18.80 -11.79
CA TRP A 381 -0.03 17.53 -11.50
C TRP A 381 -1.54 17.74 -11.54
N ALA A 382 -2.09 17.58 -12.74
CA ALA A 382 -3.51 17.75 -13.01
C ALA A 382 -4.35 16.71 -12.25
N GLN A 383 -5.60 17.08 -11.97
CA GLN A 383 -6.56 16.12 -11.47
C GLN A 383 -6.85 15.04 -12.53
N SER A 384 -6.98 13.84 -12.02
CA SER A 384 -7.23 12.59 -12.72
C SER A 384 -8.57 12.50 -13.42
N SER A 385 -9.51 13.39 -13.11
CA SER A 385 -10.77 13.55 -13.86
C SER A 385 -10.55 13.88 -15.34
N SER A 386 -9.35 14.34 -15.70
CA SER A 386 -8.93 14.53 -17.08
C SER A 386 -8.42 13.27 -17.79
N GLY A 387 -8.40 12.11 -17.13
CA GLY A 387 -7.85 10.86 -17.68
C GLY A 387 -6.32 10.81 -17.72
N ASN A 388 -5.65 11.78 -17.09
CA ASN A 388 -4.22 12.00 -17.17
C ASN A 388 -3.47 11.68 -15.87
N GLN A 389 -2.26 11.16 -16.00
CA GLN A 389 -1.28 10.95 -14.94
C GLN A 389 0.00 11.74 -15.20
N ILE A 390 0.69 12.11 -14.12
CA ILE A 390 2.04 12.67 -14.22
C ILE A 390 3.05 11.52 -14.21
N VAL A 391 4.04 11.58 -15.07
CA VAL A 391 5.16 10.64 -15.05
C VAL A 391 6.37 11.36 -14.48
N PHE A 392 7.03 10.77 -13.49
CA PHE A 392 8.34 11.22 -13.01
C PHE A 392 9.43 10.48 -13.79
N ASN A 393 10.20 11.20 -14.61
CA ASN A 393 11.25 10.62 -15.45
C ASN A 393 12.60 11.26 -15.13
N MET A 394 13.68 10.59 -15.57
CA MET A 394 15.04 11.07 -15.45
C MET A 394 15.87 10.51 -16.61
N THR A 395 16.09 11.33 -17.63
CA THR A 395 16.91 10.99 -18.81
C THR A 395 18.42 11.11 -18.57
N SER A 396 18.83 11.79 -17.50
CA SER A 396 20.23 11.93 -17.05
C SER A 396 20.31 12.37 -15.58
N PRO A 397 21.39 12.05 -14.84
CA PRO A 397 21.73 12.69 -13.55
C PRO A 397 21.66 14.22 -13.54
N ALA A 398 21.88 14.85 -14.70
CA ALA A 398 21.82 16.29 -14.89
C ALA A 398 20.42 16.82 -15.29
N ASN A 399 19.53 15.97 -15.82
CA ASN A 399 18.15 16.35 -16.19
C ASN A 399 17.19 15.98 -15.06
N ILE A 400 17.06 16.99 -14.23
CA ILE A 400 16.40 17.09 -12.95
C ILE A 400 14.89 17.34 -13.16
N SER A 401 14.04 16.42 -12.69
CA SER A 401 12.57 16.58 -12.67
C SER A 401 11.89 16.75 -14.04
N GLU A 402 12.33 16.01 -15.06
CA GLU A 402 11.51 15.84 -16.26
C GLU A 402 10.24 15.08 -15.88
N THR A 403 9.19 15.83 -15.57
CA THR A 403 7.85 15.30 -15.54
C THR A 403 7.21 15.51 -16.90
N TYR A 404 6.26 14.64 -17.25
CA TYR A 404 5.38 14.86 -18.39
C TYR A 404 4.01 14.29 -18.06
N ILE A 405 3.00 14.72 -18.81
CA ILE A 405 1.63 14.26 -18.65
C ILE A 405 1.33 13.23 -19.73
N THR A 406 0.65 12.15 -19.34
CA THR A 406 0.22 11.09 -20.25
C THR A 406 -1.12 10.53 -19.82
N ASP A 407 -1.84 9.86 -20.72
CA ASP A 407 -3.09 9.18 -20.39
C ASP A 407 -2.86 8.03 -19.39
N PHE A 408 -3.90 7.68 -18.61
CA PHE A 408 -3.88 6.54 -17.67
C PHE A 408 -3.51 5.21 -18.29
N TYR A 409 -3.91 5.02 -19.54
CA TYR A 409 -3.72 3.78 -20.28
C TYR A 409 -2.61 3.89 -21.33
N ALA A 410 -1.74 4.89 -21.19
CA ALA A 410 -0.58 5.09 -22.04
C ALA A 410 0.48 3.99 -21.83
N PRO A 411 1.43 3.82 -22.78
CA PRO A 411 2.50 2.83 -22.64
C PRO A 411 3.21 3.01 -21.29
N LEU A 412 3.50 1.89 -20.60
CA LEU A 412 3.98 1.80 -19.20
C LEU A 412 2.88 1.72 -18.12
N SER A 413 1.61 1.93 -18.47
CA SER A 413 0.45 1.57 -17.64
C SER A 413 -0.41 0.57 -18.42
N GLY A 414 -0.97 -0.44 -17.75
CA GLY A 414 -1.81 -1.44 -18.41
C GLY A 414 -2.91 -0.80 -19.24
N THR A 415 -3.20 -1.32 -20.43
CA THR A 415 -4.25 -0.78 -21.32
C THR A 415 -5.64 -0.88 -20.67
N LYS A 416 -6.61 -0.07 -21.13
CA LYS A 416 -7.99 -0.15 -20.62
C LYS A 416 -8.58 -1.56 -20.70
N GLU A 417 -8.43 -2.24 -21.84
CA GLU A 417 -8.95 -3.61 -22.03
C GLU A 417 -8.32 -4.59 -21.02
N ARG A 418 -6.99 -4.54 -20.83
CA ARG A 418 -6.29 -5.36 -19.83
C ARG A 418 -6.77 -5.09 -18.42
N CYS A 419 -6.97 -3.83 -18.06
CA CYS A 419 -7.46 -3.45 -16.77
C CYS A 419 -8.93 -3.83 -16.57
N ASP A 420 -9.80 -3.69 -17.57
CA ASP A 420 -11.19 -4.15 -17.43
C ASP A 420 -11.24 -5.68 -17.22
N PHE A 421 -10.45 -6.44 -17.99
CA PHE A 421 -10.31 -7.89 -17.81
C PHE A 421 -9.88 -8.26 -16.38
N TRP A 422 -8.82 -7.64 -15.86
CA TRP A 422 -8.34 -7.94 -14.51
C TRP A 422 -9.31 -7.51 -13.40
N ALA A 423 -10.14 -6.48 -13.63
CA ALA A 423 -11.20 -6.11 -12.71
C ALA A 423 -12.29 -7.20 -12.65
N ASP A 424 -12.69 -7.70 -13.82
CA ASP A 424 -13.73 -8.71 -13.93
C ASP A 424 -13.26 -10.05 -13.36
N VAL A 425 -12.02 -10.49 -13.66
CA VAL A 425 -11.42 -11.69 -13.06
C VAL A 425 -11.52 -11.69 -11.52
N ARG A 426 -11.36 -10.52 -10.88
CA ARG A 426 -11.47 -10.41 -9.41
C ARG A 426 -12.90 -10.57 -8.93
N LEU A 427 -13.85 -9.97 -9.63
CA LEU A 427 -15.26 -9.99 -9.24
C LEU A 427 -15.94 -11.34 -9.54
N THR A 428 -15.53 -12.02 -10.61
CA THR A 428 -16.17 -13.26 -11.09
C THR A 428 -15.35 -14.52 -10.81
N GLY A 429 -14.15 -14.38 -10.23
CA GLY A 429 -13.24 -15.51 -10.01
C GLY A 429 -13.84 -16.62 -9.15
N GLY A 430 -13.48 -17.86 -9.47
CA GLY A 430 -13.80 -19.07 -8.70
C GLY A 430 -12.76 -19.32 -7.62
N TRP A 431 -12.79 -18.49 -6.58
CA TRP A 431 -11.88 -18.51 -5.44
C TRP A 431 -12.05 -19.76 -4.55
#